data_AF-A0A6I9Y624-F1
#
_entry.id   AF-A0A6I9Y624-F1
#
_cell.length_a   1.000
_cell.length_b   1.000
_cell.length_c   1.000
_cell.angle_alpha   90.00
_cell.angle_beta   90.00
_cell.angle_gamma   90.00
#
_symmetry.space_group_name_H-M   'P 1'
#
loop_
_entity.id
_entity.type
_entity.pdbx_description
1 polymer ?
#
loop_
_entity_poly.entity_id
_entity_poly.type
_entity_poly.pdbx_seq_one_letter_code
_entity_poly.pdbx_strand_id
1 'polypeptide(L)'
;MILVCDRVSENGISRQKAQEWCIKHSFELVELSPEELPDEDDDFPESTGVKRIVQALNANVWSNVVMKNEASHSFGLFPAFAGADLRIGSDENEAPEANSLPAERAQSVLDSEATLAPAEGTQGDPVADPALDTDIQELASLTTGEGDIENFERLFSKLKEMKEKAATLPHEQRKLHAEKVAKAFWMAIRGDQDEIEGLSSDEDN
;
A
#
# COMPACT_ATOMS: atom_id res chain seq x y z
N MET A 1 28.21 4.38 3.59
CA MET A 1 29.05 5.24 2.70
C MET A 1 29.05 4.59 1.32
N ILE A 2 29.14 5.33 0.21
CA ILE A 2 29.01 4.73 -1.14
C ILE A 2 30.38 4.71 -1.81
N LEU A 3 30.73 3.59 -2.46
CA LEU A 3 31.88 3.45 -3.34
C LEU A 3 31.39 3.27 -4.77
N VAL A 4 31.74 4.22 -5.64
CA VAL A 4 31.28 4.25 -7.03
C VAL A 4 32.42 3.86 -7.96
N CYS A 5 32.15 2.97 -8.91
CA CYS A 5 33.07 2.63 -9.99
C CYS A 5 32.30 2.54 -11.32
N ASP A 6 33.02 2.66 -12.44
CA ASP A 6 32.41 2.57 -13.77
C ASP A 6 31.84 1.17 -14.01
N ARG A 7 32.70 0.15 -13.91
CA ARG A 7 32.37 -1.27 -13.98
C ARG A 7 33.43 -2.07 -13.22
N VAL A 8 33.04 -3.18 -12.58
CA VAL A 8 34.00 -4.17 -12.07
C VAL A 8 34.29 -5.19 -13.15
N SER A 9 35.55 -5.27 -13.58
CA SER A 9 36.02 -6.25 -14.58
C SER A 9 36.87 -7.33 -13.93
N GLU A 10 36.84 -8.56 -14.48
CA GLU A 10 37.69 -9.67 -14.01
C GLU A 10 39.20 -9.44 -14.17
N ASN A 11 39.61 -8.44 -14.96
CA ASN A 11 40.99 -7.99 -15.12
C ASN A 11 41.50 -7.25 -13.87
N GLY A 12 41.63 -7.97 -12.75
CA GLY A 12 42.23 -7.47 -11.50
C GLY A 12 41.51 -7.96 -10.26
N ILE A 13 40.45 -7.26 -9.85
CA ILE A 13 39.65 -7.60 -8.68
C ILE A 13 38.27 -8.04 -9.18
N SER A 14 37.86 -9.26 -8.84
CA SER A 14 36.52 -9.76 -9.18
C SER A 14 35.43 -8.96 -8.47
N ARG A 15 34.23 -8.91 -9.07
CA ARG A 15 33.03 -8.28 -8.51
C ARG A 15 32.76 -8.74 -7.08
N GLN A 16 32.78 -10.05 -6.86
CA GLN A 16 32.62 -10.65 -5.53
C GLN A 16 33.63 -10.10 -4.51
N LYS A 17 34.92 -10.04 -4.87
CA LYS A 17 35.97 -9.56 -3.95
C LYS A 17 35.83 -8.07 -3.64
N ALA A 18 35.44 -7.26 -4.63
CA ALA A 18 35.15 -5.85 -4.42
C ALA A 18 33.95 -5.66 -3.49
N GLN A 19 32.89 -6.45 -3.69
CA GLN A 19 31.68 -6.42 -2.88
C GLN A 19 31.94 -6.86 -1.43
N GLU A 20 32.67 -7.95 -1.22
CA GLU A 20 33.09 -8.41 0.11
C GLU A 20 33.89 -7.33 0.86
N TRP A 21 34.81 -6.65 0.15
CA TRP A 21 35.57 -5.55 0.73
C TRP A 21 34.66 -4.39 1.14
N CYS A 22 33.68 -4.04 0.30
CA CYS A 22 32.73 -2.97 0.58
C CYS A 22 31.88 -3.28 1.81
N ILE A 23 31.30 -4.48 1.89
CA ILE A 23 30.51 -4.93 3.06
C ILE A 23 31.34 -4.85 4.34
N LYS A 24 32.59 -5.35 4.30
CA LYS A 24 33.50 -5.33 5.45
C LYS A 24 33.79 -3.92 5.98
N HIS A 25 33.78 -2.91 5.12
CA HIS A 25 34.06 -1.52 5.48
C HIS A 25 32.79 -0.65 5.50
N SER A 26 31.61 -1.27 5.45
CA SER A 26 30.31 -0.58 5.42
C SER A 26 30.18 0.43 4.27
N PHE A 27 30.80 0.08 3.15
CA PHE A 27 30.54 0.71 1.87
C PHE A 27 29.47 -0.07 1.11
N GLU A 28 28.64 0.68 0.41
CA GLU A 28 27.79 0.16 -0.63
C GLU A 28 28.49 0.33 -1.99
N LEU A 29 28.68 -0.76 -2.73
CA LEU A 29 29.29 -0.74 -4.06
C LEU A 29 28.22 -0.40 -5.10
N VAL A 30 28.45 0.65 -5.89
CA VAL A 30 27.57 1.02 -7.00
C VAL A 30 28.37 1.08 -8.29
N GLU A 31 27.99 0.24 -9.25
CA GLU A 31 28.53 0.24 -10.62
C GLU A 31 27.70 1.20 -11.49
N LEU A 32 28.36 2.10 -12.22
CA LEU A 32 27.68 3.04 -13.13
C LEU A 32 27.17 2.35 -14.40
N SER A 33 27.88 1.33 -14.85
CA SER A 33 27.58 0.52 -16.03
C SER A 33 27.87 -0.94 -15.72
N PRO A 34 27.03 -1.60 -14.89
CA PRO A 34 27.21 -3.02 -14.58
C PRO A 34 27.08 -3.87 -15.85
N GLU A 35 27.86 -4.94 -15.91
CA GLU A 35 27.81 -5.89 -17.04
C GLU A 35 26.59 -6.82 -16.95
N GLU A 36 26.19 -7.14 -15.73
CA GLU A 36 24.98 -7.91 -15.41
C GLU A 36 23.94 -6.93 -14.86
N LEU A 37 22.90 -6.67 -15.64
CA LEU A 37 21.75 -5.91 -15.18
C LEU A 37 20.86 -6.78 -14.29
N PRO A 38 20.18 -6.18 -13.30
CA PRO A 38 19.17 -6.89 -12.54
C PRO A 38 18.05 -7.38 -13.47
N ASP A 39 17.41 -8.47 -13.08
CA ASP A 39 16.26 -9.00 -13.82
C ASP A 39 15.08 -8.04 -13.66
N GLU A 40 14.54 -7.56 -14.78
CA GLU A 40 13.41 -6.62 -14.79
C GLU A 40 12.08 -7.34 -14.46
N ASP A 41 12.04 -8.67 -14.58
CA ASP A 41 10.88 -9.48 -14.21
C ASP A 41 10.86 -9.84 -12.70
N ASP A 42 11.88 -9.45 -11.94
CA ASP A 42 11.87 -9.56 -10.48
C ASP A 42 10.86 -8.55 -9.89
N ASP A 43 10.13 -8.92 -8.85
CA ASP A 43 9.15 -8.03 -8.19
C ASP A 43 9.85 -6.79 -7.57
N PHE A 44 11.14 -6.93 -7.24
CA PHE A 44 11.96 -5.91 -6.60
C PHE A 44 13.34 -5.76 -7.26
N PRO A 45 13.42 -5.25 -8.49
CA PRO A 45 14.68 -5.13 -9.20
C PRO A 45 15.60 -4.14 -8.48
N GLU A 46 16.85 -4.56 -8.23
CA GLU A 46 17.85 -3.69 -7.62
C GLU A 46 18.10 -2.47 -8.51
N SER A 47 18.21 -1.28 -7.91
CA SER A 47 18.63 -0.09 -8.66
C SER A 47 20.14 -0.07 -8.82
N THR A 48 20.60 0.28 -10.02
CA THR A 48 22.03 0.42 -10.35
C THR A 48 22.37 1.84 -10.82
N GLY A 49 23.65 2.13 -11.00
CA GLY A 49 24.16 3.39 -11.54
C GLY A 49 23.71 4.66 -10.80
N VAL A 50 23.49 5.75 -11.54
CA VAL A 50 23.15 7.06 -10.98
C VAL A 50 21.83 7.01 -10.18
N LYS A 51 20.87 6.20 -10.63
CA LYS A 51 19.58 6.00 -9.92
C LYS A 51 19.84 5.53 -8.49
N ARG A 52 20.74 4.56 -8.31
CA ARG A 52 21.10 4.05 -6.99
C ARG A 52 21.84 5.08 -6.14
N ILE A 53 22.77 5.82 -6.73
CA ILE A 53 23.50 6.90 -6.04
C ILE A 53 22.51 7.92 -5.48
N VAL A 54 21.56 8.38 -6.29
CA VAL A 54 20.54 9.35 -5.86
C VAL A 54 19.70 8.79 -4.71
N GLN A 55 19.22 7.55 -4.82
CA GLN A 55 18.43 6.92 -3.76
C GLN A 55 19.21 6.80 -2.45
N ALA A 56 20.47 6.37 -2.50
CA ALA A 56 21.32 6.25 -1.33
C ALA A 56 21.61 7.63 -0.71
N LEU A 57 21.82 8.68 -1.50
CA LEU A 57 21.98 10.06 -1.01
C LEU A 57 20.71 10.61 -0.35
N ASN A 58 19.53 10.34 -0.94
CA ASN A 58 18.24 10.75 -0.39
C ASN A 58 17.91 10.04 0.93
N ALA A 59 18.35 8.79 1.09
CA ALA A 59 18.15 8.01 2.31
C ALA A 59 19.19 8.31 3.40
N ASN A 60 20.26 9.04 3.08
CA ASN A 60 21.29 9.37 4.07
C ASN A 60 20.79 10.40 5.08
N VAL A 61 21.21 10.22 6.34
CA VAL A 61 21.01 11.20 7.41
C VAL A 61 22.23 12.09 7.50
N TRP A 62 22.04 13.38 7.26
CA TRP A 62 23.12 14.34 7.19
C TRP A 62 23.12 15.23 8.43
N SER A 63 23.97 14.92 9.42
CA SER A 63 23.96 15.54 10.75
C SER A 63 24.17 17.07 10.79
N ASN A 64 24.65 17.67 9.70
CA ASN A 64 24.90 19.11 9.59
C ASN A 64 24.24 19.75 8.37
N VAL A 65 23.33 19.05 7.68
CA VAL A 65 22.58 19.62 6.55
C VAL A 65 21.29 20.21 7.06
N VAL A 66 21.14 21.52 6.88
CA VAL A 66 19.88 22.22 7.08
C VAL A 66 19.16 22.23 5.74
N MET A 67 18.05 21.50 5.65
CA MET A 67 17.21 21.51 4.45
C MET A 67 16.67 22.93 4.22
N LYS A 68 16.72 23.39 2.97
CA LYS A 68 16.04 24.62 2.61
C LYS A 68 14.54 24.34 2.71
N ASN A 69 13.91 24.88 3.74
CA ASN A 69 12.46 24.94 3.76
C ASN A 69 12.08 25.94 2.66
N GLU A 70 11.62 25.46 1.52
CA GLU A 70 10.90 26.31 0.58
C GLU A 70 9.68 26.82 1.34
N ALA A 71 9.75 28.04 1.84
CA ALA A 71 8.60 28.70 2.44
C ALA A 71 7.49 28.70 1.38
N SER A 72 6.43 27.94 1.65
CA SER A 72 5.18 27.91 0.89
C SER A 72 5.26 27.46 -0.57
N HIS A 73 5.50 26.17 -0.82
CA HIS A 73 4.53 25.46 -1.65
C HIS A 73 3.40 24.98 -0.73
N SER A 74 2.58 25.95 -0.30
CA SER A 74 1.15 25.72 -0.12
C SER A 74 0.60 25.36 -1.51
N PHE A 75 0.96 24.17 -2.00
CA PHE A 75 0.22 23.53 -3.07
C PHE A 75 -1.02 23.03 -2.37
N GLY A 76 -2.14 23.69 -2.66
CA GLY A 76 -3.42 23.44 -2.04
C GLY A 76 -3.72 21.94 -1.98
N LEU A 77 -4.26 21.56 -0.84
CA LEU A 77 -5.18 20.43 -0.71
C LEU A 77 -5.99 20.26 -2.00
N PHE A 78 -5.66 19.24 -2.79
CA PHE A 78 -6.61 18.63 -3.71
C PHE A 78 -6.48 17.10 -3.59
N PRO A 79 -7.47 16.43 -2.98
CA PRO A 79 -7.73 15.03 -3.24
C PRO A 79 -8.41 14.97 -4.61
N ALA A 80 -7.69 14.54 -5.64
CA ALA A 80 -8.25 14.30 -6.96
C ALA A 80 -7.76 12.95 -7.50
N PHE A 81 -8.14 11.89 -6.77
CA PHE A 81 -8.30 10.54 -7.31
C PHE A 81 -9.75 10.11 -7.11
N ALA A 82 -10.67 10.92 -7.63
CA ALA A 82 -12.04 10.50 -7.89
C ALA A 82 -12.25 10.74 -9.38
N GLY A 83 -12.40 9.65 -10.13
CA GLY A 83 -12.66 9.69 -11.55
C GLY A 83 -13.91 10.51 -11.84
N ALA A 84 -13.75 11.50 -12.71
CA ALA A 84 -14.85 12.12 -13.42
C ALA A 84 -14.31 12.69 -14.74
N ASP A 85 -14.84 12.14 -15.83
CA ASP A 85 -14.72 12.63 -17.19
C ASP A 85 -14.83 14.16 -17.29
N LEU A 86 -13.79 14.80 -17.78
CA LEU A 86 -13.91 16.15 -18.36
C LEU A 86 -13.24 16.20 -19.73
N ARG A 87 -14.13 16.24 -20.72
CA ARG A 87 -13.89 16.52 -22.13
C ARG A 87 -13.07 17.79 -22.30
N ILE A 88 -11.89 17.67 -22.87
CA ILE A 88 -11.10 18.80 -23.37
C ILE A 88 -11.19 18.81 -24.89
N GLY A 89 -11.68 19.94 -25.39
CA GLY A 89 -11.98 20.19 -26.80
C GLY A 89 -10.74 20.31 -27.68
N SER A 90 -10.93 19.73 -28.87
CA SER A 90 -10.22 19.88 -30.14
C SER A 90 -9.66 21.27 -30.44
N ASP A 91 -8.44 21.30 -30.98
CA ASP A 91 -8.08 22.25 -32.03
C ASP A 91 -7.18 21.57 -33.10
N GLU A 92 -7.33 22.05 -34.32
CA GLU A 92 -7.28 21.32 -35.59
C GLU A 92 -5.87 21.09 -36.20
N ASN A 93 -5.71 20.02 -36.98
CA ASN A 93 -4.96 20.02 -38.24
C ASN A 93 -5.37 18.85 -39.17
N GLU A 94 -5.82 19.21 -40.38
CA GLU A 94 -6.11 18.43 -41.60
C GLU A 94 -5.14 17.26 -41.90
N ALA A 95 -5.41 16.21 -42.72
CA ALA A 95 -6.50 15.57 -43.47
C ALA A 95 -5.80 14.45 -44.33
N PRO A 96 -6.43 13.69 -45.25
CA PRO A 96 -7.73 12.99 -45.29
C PRO A 96 -7.61 11.48 -45.69
N GLU A 97 -8.78 10.85 -45.88
CA GLU A 97 -9.14 9.68 -46.72
C GLU A 97 -9.77 8.52 -45.92
N ALA A 98 -11.10 8.49 -45.78
CA ALA A 98 -12.14 8.06 -46.73
C ALA A 98 -12.38 6.54 -46.69
N ASN A 99 -13.53 6.12 -46.10
CA ASN A 99 -14.61 5.46 -46.85
C ASN A 99 -15.75 4.96 -45.93
N SER A 100 -16.88 5.68 -46.02
CA SER A 100 -18.20 5.19 -46.45
C SER A 100 -18.79 3.89 -45.84
N LEU A 101 -19.79 4.10 -44.97
CA LEU A 101 -20.98 3.29 -44.59
C LEU A 101 -21.78 2.76 -45.84
N PRO A 102 -22.84 1.90 -45.76
CA PRO A 102 -23.84 1.85 -44.67
C PRO A 102 -24.63 0.54 -44.35
N ALA A 103 -25.28 0.60 -43.16
CA ALA A 103 -26.65 0.20 -42.78
C ALA A 103 -27.26 -1.17 -43.17
N GLU A 104 -27.80 -1.89 -42.17
CA GLU A 104 -29.26 -2.06 -41.98
C GLU A 104 -29.59 -3.01 -40.79
N ARG A 105 -30.60 -2.61 -39.97
CA ARG A 105 -31.73 -3.44 -39.47
C ARG A 105 -31.43 -4.51 -38.39
N ALA A 106 -32.18 -4.73 -37.30
CA ALA A 106 -33.59 -4.52 -36.98
C ALA A 106 -33.84 -4.37 -35.46
N GLN A 107 -35.02 -3.86 -35.10
CA GLN A 107 -35.56 -3.64 -33.75
C GLN A 107 -36.30 -4.87 -33.18
N SER A 108 -36.34 -5.00 -31.84
CA SER A 108 -37.52 -5.37 -31.01
C SER A 108 -37.15 -5.21 -29.51
N VAL A 109 -37.66 -4.28 -28.70
CA VAL A 109 -39.04 -3.96 -28.24
C VAL A 109 -39.55 -4.90 -27.12
N LEU A 110 -39.58 -4.33 -25.90
CA LEU A 110 -40.47 -4.53 -24.73
C LEU A 110 -40.28 -5.79 -23.84
N ASP A 111 -40.55 -5.81 -22.53
CA ASP A 111 -40.69 -4.85 -21.41
C ASP A 111 -41.02 -5.70 -20.14
N SER A 112 -41.07 -5.07 -18.96
CA SER A 112 -41.84 -5.48 -17.74
C SER A 112 -41.17 -6.35 -16.65
N GLU A 113 -40.57 -5.63 -15.69
CA GLU A 113 -40.89 -5.59 -14.24
C GLU A 113 -41.62 -6.77 -13.56
N ALA A 114 -41.02 -7.28 -12.47
CA ALA A 114 -41.75 -7.73 -11.27
C ALA A 114 -40.83 -7.74 -10.01
N THR A 115 -41.27 -6.95 -9.04
CA THR A 115 -40.74 -6.71 -7.68
C THR A 115 -41.02 -7.86 -6.70
N LEU A 116 -40.31 -7.84 -5.55
CA LEU A 116 -40.50 -8.54 -4.24
C LEU A 116 -39.49 -9.69 -4.01
N ALA A 117 -38.76 -9.84 -2.90
CA ALA A 117 -38.56 -9.14 -1.62
C ALA A 117 -37.33 -9.82 -0.93
N PRO A 118 -36.76 -9.26 0.16
CA PRO A 118 -35.47 -9.67 0.72
C PRO A 118 -35.62 -10.86 1.68
N ALA A 119 -34.72 -11.83 1.58
CA ALA A 119 -34.61 -12.94 2.53
C ALA A 119 -33.50 -12.64 3.53
N GLU A 120 -33.90 -12.24 4.74
CA GLU A 120 -33.11 -12.37 5.96
C GLU A 120 -32.69 -13.84 6.16
N GLY A 121 -31.41 -14.02 6.50
CA GLY A 121 -30.82 -15.30 6.89
C GLY A 121 -29.83 -15.07 8.03
N THR A 122 -30.37 -14.78 9.21
CA THR A 122 -29.67 -14.77 10.50
C THR A 122 -29.17 -16.16 10.87
N GLN A 123 -27.85 -16.32 11.03
CA GLN A 123 -27.15 -17.34 11.84
C GLN A 123 -25.63 -17.07 11.73
N GLY A 124 -24.81 -16.98 12.78
CA GLY A 124 -25.04 -17.17 14.20
C GLY A 124 -24.05 -16.35 15.03
N ASP A 125 -24.56 -15.85 16.15
CA ASP A 125 -23.79 -15.18 17.19
C ASP A 125 -23.41 -16.24 18.25
N PRO A 126 -22.13 -16.59 18.45
CA PRO A 126 -21.67 -17.19 19.68
C PRO A 126 -20.93 -16.11 20.48
N VAL A 127 -21.67 -15.50 21.40
CA VAL A 127 -21.14 -14.71 22.53
C VAL A 127 -20.20 -13.58 22.08
N ALA A 128 -20.78 -12.47 21.64
CA ALA A 128 -20.10 -11.18 21.69
C ALA A 128 -19.73 -10.90 23.15
N ASP A 129 -18.46 -11.09 23.50
CA ASP A 129 -17.92 -10.64 24.78
C ASP A 129 -18.00 -9.10 24.79
N PRO A 130 -18.90 -8.50 25.59
CA PRO A 130 -19.10 -7.05 25.58
C PRO A 130 -17.83 -6.28 26.00
N ALA A 131 -16.89 -6.94 26.67
CA ALA A 131 -15.61 -6.35 27.03
C ALA A 131 -14.68 -6.14 25.82
N LEU A 132 -14.76 -7.01 24.82
CA LEU A 132 -13.92 -6.88 23.62
C LEU A 132 -14.40 -5.73 22.73
N ASP A 133 -15.71 -5.51 22.67
CA ASP A 133 -16.30 -4.43 21.87
C ASP A 133 -15.93 -3.05 22.46
N THR A 134 -15.95 -2.93 23.80
CA THR A 134 -15.47 -1.71 24.48
C THR A 134 -13.98 -1.45 24.24
N ASP A 135 -13.15 -2.51 24.26
CA ASP A 135 -11.71 -2.38 24.01
C ASP A 135 -11.42 -1.97 22.56
N ILE A 136 -12.20 -2.51 21.60
CA ILE A 136 -12.12 -2.17 20.18
C ILE A 136 -12.54 -0.71 19.92
N GLN A 137 -13.63 -0.25 20.54
CA GLN A 137 -14.07 1.13 20.43
C GLN A 137 -13.02 2.12 20.98
N GLU A 138 -12.33 1.73 22.06
CA GLU A 138 -11.23 2.51 22.61
C GLU A 138 -10.07 2.62 21.61
N LEU A 139 -9.65 1.53 20.96
CA LEU A 139 -8.62 1.58 19.91
C LEU A 139 -9.00 2.50 18.75
N ALA A 140 -10.25 2.47 18.30
CA ALA A 140 -10.76 3.34 17.23
C ALA A 140 -10.73 4.83 17.64
N SER A 141 -10.98 5.14 18.91
CA SER A 141 -10.87 6.50 19.44
C SER A 141 -9.42 6.97 19.53
N LEU A 142 -8.51 6.07 19.93
CA LEU A 142 -7.07 6.36 20.05
C LEU A 142 -6.36 6.44 18.68
N THR A 143 -7.01 6.05 17.59
CA THR A 143 -6.46 6.12 16.22
C THR A 143 -6.96 7.32 15.44
N THR A 144 -8.13 7.84 15.79
CA THR A 144 -8.73 9.05 15.19
C THR A 144 -8.30 10.34 15.89
N GLY A 145 -7.67 10.25 17.06
CA GLY A 145 -7.15 11.37 17.82
C GLY A 145 -5.95 12.05 17.15
N GLU A 146 -6.02 13.39 17.07
CA GLU A 146 -5.03 14.28 16.43
C GLU A 146 -3.62 14.10 17.01
N GLY A 147 -2.76 13.36 16.32
CA GLY A 147 -1.29 13.46 16.33
C GLY A 147 -0.54 13.41 17.67
N ASP A 148 -1.20 13.12 18.79
CA ASP A 148 -0.60 13.15 20.12
C ASP A 148 0.22 11.87 20.37
N ILE A 149 1.48 12.05 20.79
CA ILE A 149 2.40 10.96 21.09
C ILE A 149 1.87 10.12 22.27
N GLU A 150 1.22 10.74 23.25
CA GLU A 150 0.63 10.02 24.39
C GLU A 150 -0.52 9.09 23.94
N ASN A 151 -1.27 9.51 22.92
CA ASN A 151 -2.36 8.75 22.34
C ASN A 151 -1.84 7.49 21.61
N PHE A 152 -0.70 7.61 20.93
CA PHE A 152 0.00 6.48 20.30
C PHE A 152 0.55 5.49 21.35
N GLU A 153 1.17 5.97 22.43
CA GLU A 153 1.65 5.08 23.50
C GLU A 153 0.50 4.33 24.20
N ARG A 154 -0.65 4.99 24.39
CA ARG A 154 -1.87 4.37 24.90
C ARG A 154 -2.41 3.30 23.95
N LEU A 155 -2.38 3.55 22.65
CA LEU A 155 -2.79 2.58 21.63
C LEU A 155 -1.97 1.28 21.73
N PHE A 156 -0.65 1.38 21.84
CA PHE A 156 0.22 0.19 21.98
C PHE A 156 0.03 -0.51 23.33
N SER A 157 -0.18 0.26 24.40
CA SER A 157 -0.46 -0.30 25.72
C SER A 157 -1.78 -1.09 25.72
N LYS A 158 -2.81 -0.55 25.07
CA LYS A 158 -4.11 -1.20 24.90
C LYS A 158 -4.03 -2.44 24.02
N LEU A 159 -3.32 -2.36 22.89
CA LEU A 159 -3.10 -3.52 22.01
C LEU A 159 -2.34 -4.64 22.73
N LYS A 160 -1.36 -4.29 23.58
CA LYS A 160 -0.63 -5.24 24.42
C LYS A 160 -1.56 -5.92 25.43
N GLU A 161 -2.44 -5.16 26.09
CA GLU A 161 -3.44 -5.70 27.01
C GLU A 161 -4.38 -6.68 26.29
N MET A 162 -4.88 -6.32 25.11
CA MET A 162 -5.76 -7.18 24.31
C MET A 162 -5.05 -8.44 23.83
N LYS A 163 -3.76 -8.36 23.50
CA LYS A 163 -2.93 -9.54 23.19
C LYS A 163 -2.78 -10.46 24.40
N GLU A 164 -2.56 -9.90 25.60
CA GLU A 164 -2.46 -10.67 26.84
C GLU A 164 -3.79 -11.35 27.18
N LYS A 165 -4.93 -10.66 27.00
CA LYS A 165 -6.27 -11.26 27.11
C LYS A 165 -6.44 -12.40 26.11
N ALA A 166 -6.09 -12.19 24.85
CA ALA A 166 -6.14 -13.23 23.82
C ALA A 166 -5.29 -14.46 24.18
N ALA A 167 -4.09 -14.27 24.77
CA ALA A 167 -3.23 -15.39 25.15
C ALA A 167 -3.86 -16.34 26.18
N THR A 168 -4.85 -15.87 26.95
CA THR A 168 -5.60 -16.71 27.91
C THR A 168 -6.71 -17.53 27.27
N LEU A 169 -7.07 -17.25 26.01
CA LEU A 169 -8.15 -17.92 25.29
C LEU A 169 -7.65 -19.19 24.54
N PRO A 170 -8.49 -20.22 24.40
CA PRO A 170 -8.26 -21.36 23.50
C PRO A 170 -8.01 -20.93 22.05
N HIS A 171 -7.40 -21.82 21.25
CA HIS A 171 -6.99 -21.51 19.87
C HIS A 171 -8.11 -20.96 18.98
N GLU A 172 -9.28 -21.60 18.97
CA GLU A 172 -10.44 -21.16 18.16
C GLU A 172 -10.90 -19.74 18.54
N GLN A 173 -10.97 -19.43 19.82
CA GLN A 173 -11.38 -18.10 20.31
C GLN A 173 -10.29 -17.04 20.06
N ARG A 174 -9.01 -17.43 20.08
CA ARG A 174 -7.90 -16.53 19.69
C ARG A 174 -7.99 -16.12 18.24
N LYS A 175 -8.38 -17.03 17.33
CA LYS A 175 -8.58 -16.74 15.91
C LYS A 175 -9.65 -15.66 15.73
N LEU A 176 -10.81 -15.83 16.36
CA LEU A 176 -11.91 -14.86 16.30
C LEU A 176 -11.55 -13.52 16.95
N HIS A 177 -10.86 -13.54 18.09
CA HIS A 177 -10.38 -12.32 18.75
C HIS A 177 -9.40 -11.57 17.85
N ALA A 178 -8.42 -12.25 17.26
CA ALA A 178 -7.46 -11.62 16.36
C ALA A 178 -8.14 -11.03 15.12
N GLU A 179 -9.10 -11.74 14.53
CA GLU A 179 -9.88 -11.27 13.40
C GLU A 179 -10.63 -9.97 13.71
N LYS A 180 -11.36 -9.92 14.85
CA LYS A 180 -12.11 -8.73 15.27
C LYS A 180 -11.20 -7.52 15.50
N VAL A 181 -10.06 -7.74 16.16
CA VAL A 181 -9.08 -6.67 16.43
C VAL A 181 -8.44 -6.16 15.14
N ALA A 182 -8.08 -7.06 14.23
CA ALA A 182 -7.49 -6.69 12.95
C ALA A 182 -8.45 -5.89 12.08
N LYS A 183 -9.71 -6.34 11.95
CA LYS A 183 -10.76 -5.62 11.20
C LYS A 183 -10.98 -4.22 11.75
N ALA A 184 -11.12 -4.09 13.07
CA ALA A 184 -11.32 -2.79 13.71
C ALA A 184 -10.13 -1.83 13.52
N PHE A 185 -8.91 -2.35 13.66
CA PHE A 185 -7.69 -1.56 13.47
C PHE A 185 -7.53 -1.11 12.01
N TRP A 186 -7.88 -1.97 11.06
CA TRP A 186 -7.88 -1.64 9.64
C TRP A 186 -8.85 -0.50 9.31
N MET A 187 -10.11 -0.63 9.76
CA MET A 187 -11.13 0.42 9.58
C MET A 187 -10.68 1.75 10.21
N ALA A 188 -10.04 1.70 11.37
CA ALA A 188 -9.57 2.87 12.10
C ALA A 188 -8.45 3.65 11.40
N ILE A 189 -7.57 2.99 10.64
CA ILE A 189 -6.40 3.61 9.99
C ILE A 189 -6.73 4.22 8.62
N ARG A 190 -7.99 4.10 8.14
CA ARG A 190 -8.51 4.49 6.81
C ARG A 190 -8.57 3.34 5.79
N GLY A 191 -8.88 2.12 6.22
CA GLY A 191 -9.30 1.05 5.30
C GLY A 191 -10.81 1.07 5.09
N ASP A 192 -11.27 0.93 3.84
CA ASP A 192 -12.70 0.82 3.53
C ASP A 192 -13.19 -0.61 3.84
N GLN A 193 -14.43 -0.74 4.33
CA GLN A 193 -15.04 -2.04 4.69
C GLN A 193 -15.08 -3.02 3.50
N ASP A 194 -15.21 -2.48 2.29
CA ASP A 194 -15.28 -3.22 1.03
C ASP A 194 -13.97 -3.98 0.73
N GLU A 195 -12.82 -3.56 1.30
CA GLU A 195 -11.53 -4.25 1.12
C GLU A 195 -11.41 -5.55 1.95
N ILE A 196 -12.23 -5.69 3.01
CA ILE A 196 -12.15 -6.81 3.97
C ILE A 196 -13.35 -7.74 3.95
N GLU A 197 -14.43 -7.40 3.23
CA GLU A 197 -15.68 -8.17 3.18
C GLU A 197 -15.54 -9.49 2.37
N GLY A 198 -14.53 -9.60 1.50
CA GLY A 198 -14.24 -10.80 0.68
C GLY A 198 -13.16 -11.74 1.23
N LEU A 199 -12.60 -11.47 2.41
CA LEU A 199 -11.49 -12.25 3.00
C LEU A 199 -11.95 -13.22 4.10
N SER A 200 -13.26 -13.44 4.29
CA SER A 200 -13.73 -14.49 5.19
C SER A 200 -13.24 -15.84 4.68
N SER A 201 -12.49 -16.56 5.51
CA SER A 201 -11.98 -17.89 5.16
C SER A 201 -13.13 -18.89 5.14
N ASP A 202 -13.91 -18.91 4.06
CA ASP A 202 -14.64 -20.09 3.63
C ASP A 202 -13.63 -21.03 2.96
N GLU A 203 -12.72 -21.58 3.76
CA GLU A 203 -11.98 -22.77 3.42
C GLU A 203 -12.45 -23.87 4.36
N ASP A 204 -13.51 -24.56 3.94
CA ASP A 204 -13.80 -25.93 4.34
C ASP A 204 -12.60 -26.82 3.94
N ASN A 205 -11.78 -27.21 4.91
CA ASN A 205 -11.29 -28.60 5.09
C ASN A 205 -10.58 -28.81 6.43
#